data_AF-A0A943BUX3-F1
#
_entry.id   AF-A0A943BUX3-F1
#
_cell.length_a   1.000
_cell.length_b   1.000
_cell.length_c   1.000
_cell.angle_alpha   90.00
_cell.angle_beta   90.00
_cell.angle_gamma   90.00
#
_symmetry.space_group_name_H-M   'P 1'
#
loop_
_entity.id
_entity.type
_entity.pdbx_description
1 polymer ?
#
loop_
_entity_poly.entity_id
_entity_poly.type
_entity_poly.pdbx_seq_one_letter_code
_entity_poly.pdbx_strand_id
1 'polypeptide(L)'
;MIIILYAILFVITISLPNIQTKKEKEKITPQKVFIEDDTIVSRSNAVAERRCLKDVKEVRDYGEFYYFVFYLRGYSYRFVCQKSLLSKGTLEEFESLFEGKIKRMRPKSTKNAAPVPSSNEIKEECAKNETAAESGTIEFNGRLTGNTLKNYRKRAFKQNLFTYVFFLDCGLPCWFFICCFIMPVKYILCIVVPLLVALSVILPCLKSKLEKDKFVPKNITVKNGTITYVSDAVTQSIGTQQIKYVKDCDEYYELILAGFFKYSPAFICQKDLLSQGSLDEFEALFKGKIKKM
;
A
#
# COMPACT_ATOMS: atom_id res chain seq x y z
N MET A 1 -21.83 1.53 -38.17
CA MET A 1 -20.75 2.54 -38.24
C MET A 1 -20.37 3.10 -36.87
N ILE A 2 -21.31 3.65 -36.09
CA ILE A 2 -21.00 4.25 -34.77
C ILE A 2 -20.37 3.25 -33.78
N ILE A 3 -20.84 2.00 -33.77
CA ILE A 3 -20.32 0.95 -32.87
C ILE A 3 -18.87 0.58 -33.19
N ILE A 4 -18.52 0.53 -34.48
CA ILE A 4 -17.14 0.26 -34.93
C ILE A 4 -16.22 1.42 -34.52
N LEU A 5 -16.71 2.66 -34.61
CA LEU A 5 -15.96 3.85 -34.20
C LEU A 5 -15.66 3.85 -32.69
N TYR A 6 -16.63 3.46 -31.85
CA TYR A 6 -16.43 3.34 -30.40
C TYR A 6 -15.50 2.18 -30.02
N ALA A 7 -15.60 1.04 -30.69
CA ALA A 7 -14.69 -0.09 -30.46
C ALA A 7 -13.24 0.28 -30.82
N ILE A 8 -13.04 1.00 -31.93
CA ILE A 8 -11.73 1.52 -32.32
C ILE A 8 -11.22 2.53 -31.29
N LEU A 9 -12.05 3.47 -30.84
CA LEU A 9 -11.66 4.43 -29.81
C LEU A 9 -11.28 3.75 -28.48
N PHE A 10 -12.02 2.71 -28.08
CA PHE A 10 -11.78 1.94 -26.86
C PHE A 10 -10.49 1.11 -26.93
N VAL A 11 -10.19 0.50 -28.08
CA VAL A 11 -8.90 -0.17 -28.31
C VAL A 11 -7.76 0.84 -28.28
N ILE A 12 -7.94 2.02 -28.86
CA ILE A 12 -6.95 3.10 -28.82
C ILE A 12 -6.73 3.57 -27.37
N THR A 13 -7.78 3.82 -26.59
CA THR A 13 -7.63 4.28 -25.18
C THR A 13 -7.02 3.23 -24.26
N ILE A 14 -7.29 1.93 -24.46
CA ILE A 14 -6.63 0.85 -23.71
C ILE A 14 -5.17 0.66 -24.15
N SER A 15 -4.87 0.92 -25.43
CA SER A 15 -3.50 0.80 -25.95
C SER A 15 -2.62 2.00 -25.56
N LEU A 16 -3.20 3.20 -25.40
CA LEU A 16 -2.49 4.42 -25.02
C LEU A 16 -1.61 4.32 -23.75
N PRO A 17 -2.07 3.77 -22.60
CA PRO A 17 -1.25 3.66 -21.40
C PRO A 17 -0.08 2.66 -21.53
N ASN A 18 -0.10 1.77 -22.53
CA ASN A 18 1.02 0.86 -22.82
C ASN A 18 2.06 1.47 -23.77
N ILE A 19 1.76 2.58 -24.43
CA ILE A 19 2.72 3.36 -25.22
C ILE A 19 3.45 4.34 -24.28
N GLN A 20 4.05 3.80 -23.22
CA GLN A 20 5.07 4.56 -22.50
C GLN A 20 6.24 4.77 -23.45
N THR A 21 6.47 6.01 -23.85
CA THR A 21 7.58 6.37 -24.73
C THR A 21 8.90 5.95 -24.08
N LYS A 22 9.93 5.61 -24.88
CA LYS A 22 11.25 5.22 -24.35
C LYS A 22 11.79 6.24 -23.32
N LYS A 23 11.54 7.53 -23.58
CA LYS A 23 11.89 8.64 -22.68
C LYS A 23 11.15 8.60 -21.33
N GLU A 24 9.89 8.14 -21.32
CA GLU A 24 9.09 8.02 -20.10
C GLU A 24 9.46 6.78 -19.30
N LYS A 25 9.79 5.67 -19.97
CA LYS A 25 10.38 4.47 -19.34
C LYS A 25 11.72 4.80 -18.67
N GLU A 26 12.61 5.54 -19.33
CA GLU A 26 13.86 6.03 -18.74
C GLU A 26 13.64 6.92 -17.51
N LYS A 27 12.57 7.74 -17.48
CA LYS A 27 12.24 8.58 -16.33
C LYS A 27 11.80 7.79 -15.09
N ILE A 28 11.22 6.61 -15.27
CA ILE A 28 10.70 5.76 -14.19
C ILE A 28 11.65 4.60 -13.82
N THR A 29 12.72 4.37 -14.59
CA THR A 29 13.77 3.41 -14.26
C THR A 29 14.50 3.82 -12.98
N PRO A 30 14.69 2.89 -12.02
CA PRO A 30 15.41 3.20 -10.80
C PRO A 30 16.87 3.55 -11.10
N GLN A 31 17.31 4.71 -10.62
CA GLN A 31 18.70 5.17 -10.75
C GLN A 31 19.48 4.96 -9.45
N LYS A 32 18.80 5.08 -8.32
CA LYS A 32 19.42 4.90 -7.01
C LYS A 32 18.49 4.12 -6.11
N VAL A 33 18.95 2.96 -5.67
CA VAL A 33 18.32 2.21 -4.58
C VAL A 33 19.26 2.27 -3.39
N PHE A 34 18.74 2.68 -2.24
CA PHE A 34 19.50 2.70 -1.00
C PHE A 34 18.62 2.24 0.15
N ILE A 35 19.28 1.68 1.15
CA ILE A 35 18.67 1.22 2.38
C ILE A 35 19.10 2.21 3.46
N GLU A 36 18.12 2.76 4.16
CA GLU A 36 18.33 3.68 5.27
C GLU A 36 17.42 3.22 6.41
N ASP A 37 18.03 2.87 7.53
CA ASP A 37 17.39 2.23 8.68
C ASP A 37 16.56 1.00 8.25
N ASP A 38 15.25 1.06 8.46
CA ASP A 38 14.27 0.00 8.18
C ASP A 38 13.55 0.20 6.83
N THR A 39 14.05 1.10 5.97
CA THR A 39 13.39 1.48 4.70
C THR A 39 14.30 1.30 3.48
N ILE A 40 13.76 0.68 2.43
CA ILE A 40 14.34 0.61 1.09
C ILE A 40 13.72 1.71 0.23
N VAL A 41 14.56 2.59 -0.31
CA VAL A 41 14.14 3.70 -1.17
C VAL A 41 14.68 3.49 -2.58
N SER A 42 13.77 3.44 -3.55
CA SER A 42 14.09 3.49 -4.96
C SER A 42 13.76 4.87 -5.52
N ARG A 43 14.75 5.53 -6.13
CA ARG A 43 14.62 6.85 -6.74
C ARG A 43 14.87 6.76 -8.24
N SER A 44 13.93 7.26 -9.02
CA SER A 44 14.07 7.57 -10.45
C SER A 44 14.03 9.09 -10.66
N ASN A 45 14.24 9.53 -11.90
CA ASN A 45 14.15 10.96 -12.28
C ASN A 45 12.79 11.59 -11.99
N ALA A 46 11.71 10.80 -12.07
CA ALA A 46 10.34 11.30 -11.92
C ALA A 46 9.65 10.86 -10.63
N VAL A 47 10.06 9.75 -10.01
CA VAL A 47 9.32 9.12 -8.91
C VAL A 47 10.29 8.55 -7.88
N ALA A 48 9.95 8.71 -6.60
CA ALA A 48 10.58 7.99 -5.51
C ALA A 48 9.57 7.04 -4.85
N GLU A 49 9.92 5.76 -4.73
CA GLU A 49 9.12 4.75 -4.05
C GLU A 49 9.88 4.25 -2.81
N ARG A 50 9.19 4.14 -1.68
CA ARG A 50 9.76 3.68 -0.41
C ARG A 50 8.98 2.48 0.12
N ARG A 51 9.68 1.50 0.65
CA ARG A 51 9.12 0.27 1.24
C ARG A 51 9.87 -0.10 2.51
N CYS A 52 9.19 -0.70 3.48
CA CYS A 52 9.86 -1.19 4.68
C CYS A 52 10.57 -2.52 4.40
N LEU A 53 11.69 -2.78 5.07
CA LEU A 53 12.41 -4.07 4.98
C LEU A 53 11.54 -5.26 5.40
N LYS A 54 10.62 -5.03 6.34
CA LYS A 54 9.63 -6.02 6.80
C LYS A 54 8.67 -6.46 5.68
N ASP A 55 8.41 -5.59 4.71
CA ASP A 55 7.56 -5.91 3.57
C ASP A 55 8.26 -6.81 2.55
N VAL A 56 9.59 -6.94 2.62
CA VAL A 56 10.36 -7.83 1.74
C VAL A 56 10.03 -9.26 2.11
N LYS A 57 9.33 -9.92 1.18
CA LYS A 57 9.00 -11.34 1.25
C LYS A 57 10.21 -12.18 0.86
N GLU A 58 10.85 -11.84 -0.25
CA GLU A 58 12.04 -12.52 -0.74
C GLU A 58 12.88 -11.56 -1.60
N VAL A 59 14.18 -11.80 -1.63
CA VAL A 59 15.12 -11.14 -2.55
C VAL A 59 15.61 -12.19 -3.54
N ARG A 60 15.34 -12.00 -4.82
CA ARG A 60 15.78 -12.93 -5.87
C ARG A 60 17.15 -12.53 -6.34
N ASP A 61 18.11 -13.42 -6.18
CA ASP A 61 19.44 -13.26 -6.75
C ASP A 61 19.47 -13.94 -8.13
N TYR A 62 19.68 -13.16 -9.18
CA TYR A 62 19.85 -13.65 -10.55
C TYR A 62 21.32 -13.74 -10.96
N GLY A 63 22.26 -13.57 -10.02
CA GLY A 63 23.70 -13.55 -10.27
C GLY A 63 24.22 -12.13 -10.50
N GLU A 64 23.72 -11.44 -11.51
CA GLU A 64 24.17 -10.07 -11.86
C GLU A 64 23.46 -8.97 -11.07
N PHE A 65 22.24 -9.25 -10.61
CA PHE A 65 21.41 -8.28 -9.89
C PHE A 65 20.50 -8.98 -8.89
N TYR A 66 20.12 -8.23 -7.85
CA TYR A 66 19.07 -8.59 -6.91
C TYR A 66 17.75 -7.95 -7.32
N TYR A 67 16.66 -8.67 -7.10
CA TYR A 67 15.31 -8.21 -7.36
C TYR A 67 14.42 -8.42 -6.14
N PHE A 68 13.77 -7.36 -5.67
CA PHE A 68 12.93 -7.43 -4.47
C PHE A 68 11.50 -7.87 -4.77
N VAL A 69 10.98 -8.80 -3.98
CA VAL A 69 9.58 -9.22 -3.99
C VAL A 69 8.97 -8.89 -2.64
N PHE A 70 7.86 -8.15 -2.65
CA PHE A 70 7.17 -7.69 -1.45
C PHE A 70 5.88 -8.48 -1.20
N TYR A 71 5.45 -8.59 0.07
CA TYR A 71 4.22 -9.30 0.46
C TYR A 71 2.95 -8.69 -0.17
N LEU A 72 2.87 -7.36 -0.26
CA LEU A 72 1.70 -6.65 -0.77
C LEU A 72 2.01 -5.94 -2.10
N ARG A 73 1.15 -6.16 -3.12
CA ARG A 73 1.25 -5.70 -4.52
C ARG A 73 2.30 -6.39 -5.41
N GLY A 74 2.93 -7.47 -4.94
CA GLY A 74 3.80 -8.30 -5.78
C GLY A 74 5.01 -7.55 -6.36
N TYR A 75 5.54 -8.07 -7.47
CA TYR A 75 6.74 -7.58 -8.16
C TYR A 75 6.69 -6.06 -8.42
N SER A 76 7.73 -5.33 -8.01
CA SER A 76 7.94 -3.95 -8.41
C SER A 76 9.26 -3.84 -9.17
N TYR A 77 9.19 -3.55 -10.47
CA TYR A 77 10.35 -3.39 -11.35
C TYR A 77 11.27 -2.22 -10.95
N ARG A 78 10.86 -1.43 -9.96
CA ARG A 78 11.62 -0.30 -9.43
C ARG A 78 12.63 -0.69 -8.35
N PHE A 79 12.55 -1.92 -7.84
CA PHE A 79 13.49 -2.40 -6.81
C PHE A 79 14.38 -3.48 -7.41
N VAL A 80 15.34 -3.01 -8.23
CA VAL A 80 16.38 -3.82 -8.86
C VAL A 80 17.73 -3.21 -8.52
N CYS A 81 18.67 -4.04 -8.06
CA CYS A 81 20.00 -3.62 -7.66
C CYS A 81 21.03 -4.44 -8.41
N GLN A 82 21.77 -3.82 -9.32
CA GLN A 82 22.86 -4.48 -10.03
C GLN A 82 24.10 -4.54 -9.13
N LYS A 83 24.70 -5.73 -8.97
CA LYS A 83 25.82 -5.94 -8.03
C LYS A 83 27.04 -5.07 -8.39
N SER A 84 27.29 -4.85 -9.67
CA SER A 84 28.39 -4.01 -10.17
C SER A 84 28.22 -2.51 -9.93
N LEU A 85 27.01 -2.05 -9.55
CA LEU A 85 26.71 -0.64 -9.27
C LEU A 85 26.67 -0.34 -7.76
N LEU A 86 27.09 -1.30 -6.91
CA LEU A 86 27.22 -1.09 -5.49
C LEU A 86 28.32 -0.05 -5.22
N SER A 87 27.93 1.08 -4.63
CA SER A 87 28.84 2.21 -4.39
C SER A 87 29.19 2.42 -2.92
N LYS A 88 28.38 1.86 -2.00
CA LYS A 88 28.57 1.96 -0.55
C LYS A 88 28.16 0.64 0.11
N GLY A 89 28.94 0.21 1.10
CA GLY A 89 28.79 -1.08 1.78
C GLY A 89 29.39 -2.25 0.98
N THR A 90 29.29 -3.44 1.53
CA THR A 90 29.70 -4.69 0.86
C THR A 90 28.50 -5.54 0.45
N LEU A 91 28.71 -6.48 -0.48
CA LEU A 91 27.67 -7.46 -0.83
C LEU A 91 27.35 -8.36 0.37
N GLU A 92 28.32 -8.63 1.24
CA GLU A 92 28.15 -9.45 2.45
C GLU A 92 27.22 -8.76 3.46
N GLU A 93 27.42 -7.46 3.71
CA GLU A 93 26.52 -6.65 4.54
C GLU A 93 25.09 -6.67 4.00
N PHE A 94 24.94 -6.56 2.68
CA PHE A 94 23.65 -6.65 2.02
C PHE A 94 23.02 -8.04 2.17
N GLU A 95 23.79 -9.11 1.98
CA GLU A 95 23.27 -10.48 2.09
C GLU A 95 22.86 -10.82 3.53
N SER A 96 23.59 -10.28 4.52
CA SER A 96 23.24 -10.40 5.94
C SER A 96 21.91 -9.70 6.26
N LEU A 97 21.64 -8.52 5.69
CA LEU A 97 20.36 -7.80 5.89
C LEU A 97 19.13 -8.59 5.42
N PHE A 98 19.30 -9.50 4.45
CA PHE A 98 18.22 -10.30 3.88
C PHE A 98 18.43 -11.80 4.09
N GLU A 99 19.19 -12.18 5.11
CA GLU A 99 19.46 -13.57 5.45
C GLU A 99 18.14 -14.36 5.62
N GLY A 100 18.08 -15.57 5.08
CA GLY A 100 16.88 -16.39 5.06
C GLY A 100 15.78 -15.94 4.07
N LYS A 101 15.88 -14.74 3.48
CA LYS A 101 14.94 -14.23 2.45
C LYS A 101 15.52 -14.26 1.04
N ILE A 102 16.83 -14.45 0.88
CA ILE A 102 17.47 -14.52 -0.43
C ILE A 102 17.19 -15.87 -1.09
N LYS A 103 16.61 -15.83 -2.29
CA LYS A 103 16.41 -16.98 -3.16
C LYS A 103 17.28 -16.84 -4.39
N ARG A 104 18.28 -17.72 -4.49
CA ARG A 104 19.14 -17.83 -5.67
C ARG A 104 18.36 -18.49 -6.79
N MET A 105 18.09 -17.72 -7.85
CA MET A 105 17.42 -18.23 -9.04
C MET A 105 18.45 -18.95 -9.91
N ARG A 106 18.11 -20.15 -10.39
CA ARG A 106 19.01 -20.86 -11.29
C ARG A 106 19.21 -20.02 -12.56
N PRO A 107 20.44 -19.79 -13.01
CA PRO A 107 20.66 -19.19 -14.31
C PRO A 107 20.03 -20.11 -15.36
N LYS A 108 19.23 -19.55 -16.28
CA LYS A 108 18.95 -20.23 -17.54
C LYS A 108 20.31 -20.41 -18.22
N SER A 109 20.74 -21.67 -18.36
CA SER A 109 22.06 -22.02 -18.85
C SER A 109 22.34 -21.40 -20.22
N THR A 110 23.23 -20.41 -20.25
CA THR A 110 24.12 -20.21 -21.40
C THR A 110 25.49 -20.74 -20.96
N LYS A 111 26.03 -21.63 -21.79
CA LYS A 111 27.15 -22.53 -21.47
C LYS A 111 28.48 -21.79 -21.22
N ASN A 112 29.33 -22.47 -20.44
CA ASN A 112 30.78 -22.28 -20.22
C ASN A 112 31.13 -21.20 -19.16
N ALA A 113 31.99 -21.41 -18.15
CA ALA A 113 33.00 -22.44 -17.90
C ALA A 113 33.16 -22.71 -16.39
N ALA A 114 33.88 -23.79 -16.11
CA ALA A 114 34.00 -24.58 -14.89
C ALA A 114 34.77 -23.94 -13.69
N PRO A 115 34.71 -24.58 -12.50
CA PRO A 115 34.81 -23.98 -11.16
C PRO A 115 36.11 -24.36 -10.42
N VAL A 116 36.35 -23.82 -9.21
CA VAL A 116 37.08 -24.48 -8.09
C VAL A 116 36.72 -23.79 -6.74
N PRO A 117 36.72 -24.53 -5.59
CA PRO A 117 35.80 -24.34 -4.47
C PRO A 117 36.47 -24.06 -3.09
N SER A 118 35.64 -24.14 -2.03
CA SER A 118 35.99 -24.53 -0.64
C SER A 118 36.49 -23.38 0.27
N SER A 119 36.13 -23.22 1.54
CA SER A 119 35.21 -23.91 2.47
C SER A 119 35.25 -23.16 3.82
N ASN A 120 34.36 -23.57 4.73
CA ASN A 120 34.52 -23.66 6.19
C ASN A 120 33.53 -22.82 7.02
N GLU A 121 32.60 -23.57 7.61
CA GLU A 121 31.85 -23.30 8.84
C GLU A 121 32.77 -23.00 10.01
N ILE A 122 32.36 -22.12 10.95
CA ILE A 122 32.36 -22.25 12.45
C ILE A 122 31.46 -21.08 12.95
N LYS A 123 30.21 -21.32 13.40
CA LYS A 123 29.70 -21.48 14.79
C LYS A 123 29.98 -20.35 15.81
N GLU A 124 28.91 -20.12 16.59
CA GLU A 124 28.82 -19.61 17.98
C GLU A 124 28.72 -18.09 18.25
N GLU A 125 27.46 -17.71 18.54
CA GLU A 125 27.00 -17.17 19.83
C GLU A 125 27.61 -15.86 20.35
N CYS A 126 26.77 -14.82 20.46
CA CYS A 126 26.75 -14.01 21.68
C CYS A 126 25.42 -13.26 21.83
N ALA A 127 24.64 -13.69 22.82
CA ALA A 127 23.60 -12.87 23.41
C ALA A 127 24.24 -11.73 24.20
N LYS A 128 23.75 -10.49 24.02
CA LYS A 128 23.26 -9.59 25.08
C LYS A 128 23.17 -8.13 24.63
N ASN A 129 22.14 -7.48 25.18
CA ASN A 129 21.89 -6.04 25.27
C ASN A 129 21.37 -5.42 23.95
N GLU A 130 20.39 -4.52 23.94
CA GLU A 130 20.19 -3.43 24.87
C GLU A 130 18.70 -3.09 25.07
N THR A 131 18.33 -3.03 26.35
CA THR A 131 17.30 -2.14 26.87
C THR A 131 17.89 -0.74 26.91
N ALA A 132 17.51 0.17 25.99
CA ALA A 132 17.63 1.63 26.16
C ALA A 132 16.93 2.37 25.01
N ALA A 133 16.27 3.49 25.35
CA ALA A 133 15.65 4.50 24.49
C ALA A 133 14.22 4.23 23.94
N GLU A 134 13.26 4.07 24.85
CA GLU A 134 11.91 4.59 24.66
C GLU A 134 11.93 6.14 24.76
N SER A 135 12.14 6.83 23.65
CA SER A 135 11.78 8.26 23.56
C SER A 135 11.39 8.59 22.12
N GLY A 136 10.08 8.72 21.87
CA GLY A 136 9.54 9.11 20.56
C GLY A 136 8.48 8.18 19.96
N THR A 137 7.92 7.24 20.74
CA THR A 137 6.76 6.44 20.31
C THR A 137 5.48 7.08 20.82
N ILE A 138 4.58 7.45 19.89
CA ILE A 138 3.26 7.98 20.23
C ILE A 138 2.24 6.87 20.00
N GLU A 139 1.45 6.52 21.03
CA GLU A 139 0.49 5.42 20.96
C GLU A 139 -0.90 5.88 21.39
N PHE A 140 -1.86 5.73 20.48
CA PHE A 140 -3.29 5.83 20.78
C PHE A 140 -3.85 4.43 20.98
N ASN A 141 -4.25 4.09 22.19
CA ASN A 141 -4.73 2.75 22.55
C ASN A 141 -6.14 2.83 23.15
N GLY A 142 -7.07 2.10 22.54
CA GLY A 142 -8.46 2.02 22.98
C GLY A 142 -9.44 1.93 21.82
N ARG A 143 -10.70 1.60 22.12
CA ARG A 143 -11.80 1.66 21.14
C ARG A 143 -12.36 3.08 21.10
N LEU A 144 -12.63 3.59 19.89
CA LEU A 144 -13.34 4.86 19.71
C LEU A 144 -14.70 4.84 20.42
N THR A 145 -15.04 5.92 21.11
CA THR A 145 -16.31 6.07 21.85
C THR A 145 -17.08 7.31 21.41
N GLY A 146 -18.31 7.47 21.92
CA GLY A 146 -19.11 8.69 21.79
C GLY A 146 -19.38 9.15 20.35
N ASN A 147 -19.23 10.45 20.13
CA ASN A 147 -19.51 11.12 18.87
C ASN A 147 -18.51 10.71 17.76
N THR A 148 -17.25 10.46 18.12
CA THR A 148 -16.19 10.00 17.23
C THR A 148 -16.53 8.67 16.55
N LEU A 149 -17.03 7.69 17.33
CA LEU A 149 -17.46 6.39 16.78
C LEU A 149 -18.66 6.53 15.84
N LYS A 150 -19.63 7.38 16.18
CA LYS A 150 -20.81 7.64 15.34
C LYS A 150 -20.42 8.25 13.99
N ASN A 151 -19.50 9.23 14.01
CA ASN A 151 -18.99 9.89 12.82
C ASN A 151 -18.16 8.93 11.95
N TYR A 152 -17.32 8.10 12.56
CA TYR A 152 -16.59 7.04 11.87
C TYR A 152 -17.52 6.09 11.11
N ARG A 153 -18.55 5.55 11.80
CA ARG A 153 -19.51 4.62 11.19
C ARG A 153 -20.28 5.24 10.03
N LYS A 154 -20.80 6.47 10.21
CA LYS A 154 -21.53 7.21 9.17
C LYS A 154 -20.66 7.40 7.92
N ARG A 155 -19.38 7.71 8.11
CA ARG A 155 -18.43 7.90 7.02
C ARG A 155 -18.04 6.60 6.34
N ALA A 156 -17.73 5.55 7.09
CA ALA A 156 -17.42 4.23 6.55
C ALA A 156 -18.60 3.70 5.71
N PHE A 157 -19.84 3.92 6.15
CA PHE A 157 -21.03 3.59 5.37
C PHE A 157 -21.12 4.40 4.06
N LYS A 158 -20.98 5.73 4.12
CA LYS A 158 -20.99 6.60 2.93
C LYS A 158 -19.90 6.22 1.94
N GLN A 159 -18.72 5.84 2.44
CA GLN A 159 -17.61 5.40 1.61
C GLN A 159 -17.88 4.08 0.92
N ASN A 160 -18.33 3.05 1.66
CA ASN A 160 -18.71 1.78 1.06
C ASN A 160 -19.80 1.99 -0.01
N LEU A 161 -20.84 2.77 0.29
CA LEU A 161 -21.89 3.11 -0.67
C LEU A 161 -21.32 3.76 -1.93
N PHE A 162 -20.44 4.76 -1.79
CA PHE A 162 -19.79 5.40 -2.93
C PHE A 162 -18.97 4.40 -3.76
N THR A 163 -18.25 3.48 -3.10
CA THR A 163 -17.49 2.42 -3.80
C THR A 163 -18.41 1.52 -4.61
N TYR A 164 -19.52 1.03 -4.03
CA TYR A 164 -20.47 0.18 -4.75
C TYR A 164 -21.14 0.92 -5.92
N VAL A 165 -21.51 2.19 -5.75
CA VAL A 165 -22.07 3.03 -6.83
C VAL A 165 -21.04 3.27 -7.93
N PHE A 166 -19.80 3.60 -7.58
CA PHE A 166 -18.73 3.79 -8.57
C PHE A 166 -18.46 2.52 -9.39
N PHE A 167 -18.43 1.34 -8.76
CA PHE A 167 -18.31 0.07 -9.47
C PHE A 167 -19.54 -0.26 -10.31
N LEU A 168 -20.73 0.15 -9.88
CA LEU A 168 -21.94 0.05 -10.69
C LEU A 168 -21.80 0.93 -11.94
N ASP A 169 -21.46 2.21 -11.80
CA ASP A 169 -21.36 3.16 -12.90
C ASP A 169 -20.27 2.80 -13.92
N CYS A 170 -19.09 2.37 -13.44
CA CYS A 170 -17.99 1.95 -14.32
C CYS A 170 -18.19 0.53 -14.88
N GLY A 171 -18.88 -0.36 -14.14
CA GLY A 171 -19.07 -1.76 -14.50
C GLY A 171 -20.27 -1.99 -15.42
N LEU A 172 -21.35 -1.20 -15.27
CA LEU A 172 -22.58 -1.34 -16.05
C LEU A 172 -22.33 -1.31 -17.56
N PRO A 173 -21.51 -0.40 -18.13
CA PRO A 173 -21.28 -0.33 -19.57
C PRO A 173 -20.60 -1.59 -20.12
N CYS A 174 -19.57 -2.08 -19.41
CA CYS A 174 -18.85 -3.29 -19.78
C CYS A 174 -19.74 -4.54 -19.65
N TRP A 175 -20.56 -4.60 -18.60
CA TRP A 175 -21.49 -5.71 -18.37
C TRP A 175 -22.65 -5.71 -19.37
N PHE A 176 -23.25 -4.55 -19.63
CA PHE A 176 -24.33 -4.36 -20.59
C PHE A 176 -23.91 -4.80 -21.99
N PHE A 177 -22.67 -4.47 -22.40
CA PHE A 177 -22.10 -4.92 -23.66
C PHE A 177 -22.06 -6.44 -23.78
N ILE A 178 -21.65 -7.16 -22.73
CA ILE A 178 -21.58 -8.63 -22.72
C ILE A 178 -23.00 -9.25 -22.73
N CYS A 179 -23.92 -8.72 -21.92
CA CYS A 179 -25.26 -9.28 -21.78
C CYS A 179 -26.13 -9.10 -23.03
N CYS A 180 -25.90 -8.04 -23.82
CA CYS A 180 -26.62 -7.83 -25.09
C CYS A 180 -26.42 -8.95 -26.11
N PHE A 181 -25.36 -9.76 -25.98
CA PHE A 181 -25.14 -10.94 -26.82
C PHE A 181 -25.84 -12.22 -26.32
N ILE A 182 -26.28 -12.23 -25.05
CA ILE A 182 -26.84 -13.41 -24.38
C ILE A 182 -28.35 -13.31 -24.23
N MET A 183 -28.89 -12.12 -23.92
CA MET A 183 -30.31 -11.92 -23.66
C MET A 183 -30.89 -10.71 -24.40
N PRO A 184 -32.21 -10.72 -24.71
CA PRO A 184 -32.87 -9.56 -25.31
C PRO A 184 -32.78 -8.33 -24.40
N VAL A 185 -32.49 -7.18 -24.99
CA VAL A 185 -32.26 -5.88 -24.30
C VAL A 185 -33.38 -5.52 -23.32
N LYS A 186 -34.63 -5.87 -23.63
CA LYS A 186 -35.80 -5.61 -22.77
C LYS A 186 -35.66 -6.25 -21.38
N TYR A 187 -35.16 -7.48 -21.29
CA TYR A 187 -34.99 -8.16 -20.00
C TYR A 187 -33.81 -7.59 -19.21
N ILE A 188 -32.75 -7.16 -19.90
CA ILE A 188 -31.59 -6.53 -19.27
C ILE A 188 -32.02 -5.22 -18.60
N LEU A 189 -32.78 -4.38 -19.32
CA LEU A 189 -33.21 -3.08 -18.82
C LEU A 189 -34.30 -3.20 -17.75
N CYS A 190 -35.28 -4.08 -17.92
CA CYS A 190 -36.43 -4.18 -17.01
C CYS A 190 -36.17 -5.00 -15.74
N ILE A 191 -35.25 -5.97 -15.77
CA ILE A 191 -35.04 -6.90 -14.65
C ILE A 191 -33.63 -6.77 -14.07
N VAL A 192 -32.61 -6.85 -14.93
CA VAL A 192 -31.21 -6.93 -14.47
C VAL A 192 -30.72 -5.61 -13.90
N VAL A 193 -30.98 -4.48 -14.59
CA VAL A 193 -30.55 -3.15 -14.12
C VAL A 193 -31.17 -2.78 -12.76
N PRO A 194 -32.50 -2.89 -12.56
CA PRO A 194 -33.11 -2.64 -11.25
C PRO A 194 -32.56 -3.54 -10.13
N LEU A 195 -32.30 -4.82 -10.44
CA LEU A 195 -31.72 -5.77 -9.48
C LEU A 195 -30.30 -5.33 -9.07
N LEU A 196 -29.46 -4.95 -10.04
CA LEU A 196 -28.10 -4.47 -9.76
C LEU A 196 -28.10 -3.17 -8.93
N VAL A 197 -29.00 -2.24 -9.24
CA VAL A 197 -29.18 -1.01 -8.47
C VAL A 197 -29.62 -1.34 -7.04
N ALA A 198 -30.62 -2.22 -6.86
CA ALA A 198 -31.06 -2.64 -5.53
C ALA A 198 -29.93 -3.31 -4.73
N LEU A 199 -29.18 -4.21 -5.37
CA LEU A 199 -28.01 -4.85 -4.78
C LEU A 199 -26.95 -3.84 -4.34
N SER A 200 -26.66 -2.82 -5.16
CA SER A 200 -25.66 -1.78 -4.83
C SER A 200 -25.98 -0.98 -3.55
N VAL A 201 -27.26 -0.92 -3.17
CA VAL A 201 -27.72 -0.28 -1.92
C VAL A 201 -27.79 -1.27 -0.76
N ILE A 202 -28.28 -2.50 -1.01
CA ILE A 202 -28.48 -3.52 0.01
C ILE A 202 -27.14 -4.09 0.53
N LEU A 203 -26.17 -4.34 -0.35
CA LEU A 203 -24.85 -4.87 0.02
C LEU A 203 -24.10 -4.00 1.05
N PRO A 204 -23.96 -2.66 0.88
CA PRO A 204 -23.36 -1.80 1.89
C PRO A 204 -24.12 -1.83 3.24
N CYS A 205 -25.45 -1.89 3.20
CA CYS A 205 -26.28 -2.00 4.41
C CYS A 205 -26.05 -3.32 5.16
N LEU A 206 -26.00 -4.45 4.45
CA LEU A 206 -25.68 -5.75 5.03
C LEU A 206 -24.27 -5.77 5.61
N LYS A 207 -23.29 -5.30 4.84
CA LYS A 207 -21.88 -5.24 5.25
C LYS A 207 -21.69 -4.42 6.52
N SER A 208 -22.32 -3.25 6.60
CA SER A 208 -22.24 -2.39 7.80
C SER A 208 -22.90 -2.98 9.05
N LYS A 209 -23.89 -3.86 8.90
CA LYS A 209 -24.49 -4.61 10.02
C LYS A 209 -23.64 -5.82 10.44
N LEU A 210 -23.09 -6.55 9.47
CA LEU A 210 -22.36 -7.81 9.72
C LEU A 210 -20.94 -7.57 10.26
N GLU A 211 -20.26 -6.55 9.75
CA GLU A 211 -18.87 -6.24 10.12
C GLU A 211 -18.78 -5.09 11.13
N LYS A 212 -19.87 -4.90 11.90
CA LYS A 212 -19.97 -3.86 12.92
C LYS A 212 -18.77 -3.99 13.85
N ASP A 213 -18.01 -2.90 13.95
CA ASP A 213 -16.84 -2.75 14.81
C ASP A 213 -15.58 -3.54 14.44
N LYS A 214 -15.60 -4.37 13.39
CA LYS A 214 -14.44 -5.17 12.94
C LYS A 214 -13.29 -4.31 12.38
N PHE A 215 -13.63 -3.16 11.80
CA PHE A 215 -12.67 -2.20 11.22
C PHE A 215 -12.48 -0.97 12.11
N VAL A 216 -13.02 -0.95 13.33
CA VAL A 216 -12.80 0.18 14.23
C VAL A 216 -11.35 0.10 14.74
N PRO A 217 -10.57 1.21 14.67
CA PRO A 217 -9.22 1.23 15.23
C PRO A 217 -9.25 0.87 16.72
N LYS A 218 -8.34 -0.01 17.10
CA LYS A 218 -8.04 -0.35 18.50
C LYS A 218 -6.72 0.24 18.97
N ASN A 219 -5.74 0.27 18.08
CA ASN A 219 -4.43 0.82 18.38
C ASN A 219 -3.91 1.55 17.14
N ILE A 220 -3.40 2.77 17.35
CA ILE A 220 -2.65 3.51 16.36
C ILE A 220 -1.32 3.91 16.99
N THR A 221 -0.23 3.34 16.49
CA THR A 221 1.12 3.61 16.95
C THR A 221 1.88 4.42 15.89
N VAL A 222 2.48 5.54 16.29
CA VAL A 222 3.37 6.34 15.46
C VAL A 222 4.79 6.16 15.98
N LYS A 223 5.64 5.48 15.21
CA LYS A 223 7.04 5.23 15.54
C LYS A 223 7.93 5.43 14.33
N ASN A 224 9.00 6.20 14.49
CA ASN A 224 10.04 6.43 13.47
C ASN A 224 9.48 6.77 12.08
N GLY A 225 8.50 7.69 12.02
CA GLY A 225 7.89 8.10 10.76
C GLY A 225 6.95 7.07 10.11
N THR A 226 6.55 6.01 10.83
CA THR A 226 5.56 5.02 10.41
C THR A 226 4.37 5.02 11.37
N ILE A 227 3.16 4.99 10.80
CA ILE A 227 1.90 4.87 11.50
C ILE A 227 1.38 3.46 11.30
N THR A 228 1.31 2.70 12.38
CA THR A 228 0.72 1.37 12.40
C THR A 228 -0.69 1.47 12.96
N TYR A 229 -1.65 0.95 12.23
CA TYR A 229 -3.05 0.86 12.60
C TYR A 229 -3.41 -0.60 12.80
N VAL A 230 -4.04 -0.89 13.93
CA VAL A 230 -4.49 -2.21 14.31
C VAL A 230 -5.99 -2.17 14.58
N SER A 231 -6.74 -3.05 13.93
CA SER A 231 -8.16 -3.31 14.14
C SER A 231 -8.41 -4.80 14.30
N ASP A 232 -9.66 -5.18 14.63
CA ASP A 232 -10.06 -6.59 14.74
C ASP A 232 -9.95 -7.37 13.42
N ALA A 233 -10.02 -6.69 12.27
CA ALA A 233 -9.93 -7.32 10.95
C ALA A 233 -8.53 -7.22 10.31
N VAL A 234 -7.83 -6.10 10.52
CA VAL A 234 -6.69 -5.69 9.70
C VAL A 234 -5.65 -4.94 10.53
N THR A 235 -4.38 -5.27 10.28
CA THR A 235 -3.22 -4.46 10.67
C THR A 235 -2.60 -3.83 9.41
N GLN A 236 -2.36 -2.53 9.43
CA GLN A 236 -1.80 -1.78 8.30
C GLN A 236 -0.77 -0.77 8.78
N SER A 237 0.40 -0.71 8.13
CA SER A 237 1.43 0.28 8.39
C SER A 237 1.59 1.24 7.20
N ILE A 238 1.74 2.54 7.49
CA ILE A 238 1.86 3.60 6.49
C ILE A 238 2.87 4.65 6.96
N GLY A 239 3.75 5.10 6.08
CA GLY A 239 4.69 6.20 6.40
C GLY A 239 3.99 7.55 6.59
N THR A 240 4.43 8.37 7.55
CA THR A 240 3.90 9.70 7.86
C THR A 240 3.96 10.68 6.68
N GLN A 241 4.88 10.46 5.74
CA GLN A 241 5.00 11.25 4.51
C GLN A 241 3.83 11.05 3.53
N GLN A 242 3.12 9.92 3.60
CA GLN A 242 1.95 9.65 2.76
C GLN A 242 0.71 10.46 3.21
N ILE A 243 0.78 11.11 4.37
CA ILE A 243 -0.27 11.98 4.87
C ILE A 243 -0.20 13.32 4.15
N LYS A 244 -1.30 13.65 3.48
CA LYS A 244 -1.51 14.92 2.80
C LYS A 244 -1.74 16.04 3.81
N TYR A 245 -2.66 15.84 4.74
CA TYR A 245 -2.94 16.76 5.84
C TYR A 245 -3.62 16.00 7.00
N VAL A 246 -3.55 16.60 8.18
CA VAL A 246 -4.26 16.14 9.38
C VAL A 246 -5.35 17.14 9.67
N LYS A 247 -6.57 16.67 9.88
CA LYS A 247 -7.69 17.51 10.28
C LYS A 247 -7.87 17.40 11.79
N ASP A 248 -7.84 18.52 12.49
CA ASP A 248 -8.13 18.60 13.92
C ASP A 248 -9.63 18.87 14.08
N CYS A 249 -10.34 17.94 14.72
CA CYS A 249 -11.79 17.98 14.95
C CYS A 249 -12.11 18.19 16.43
N ASP A 250 -11.23 18.88 17.17
CA ASP A 250 -11.26 19.12 18.62
C ASP A 250 -11.14 17.86 19.49
N GLU A 251 -12.05 16.89 19.33
CA GLU A 251 -12.07 15.63 20.09
C GLU A 251 -11.11 14.57 19.51
N TYR A 252 -10.77 14.68 18.23
CA TYR A 252 -9.93 13.70 17.52
C TYR A 252 -9.17 14.33 16.36
N TYR A 253 -8.04 13.72 16.01
CA TYR A 253 -7.32 13.99 14.77
C TYR A 253 -7.72 12.99 13.70
N GLU A 254 -7.86 13.49 12.48
CA GLU A 254 -8.15 12.69 11.31
C GLU A 254 -7.00 12.81 10.30
N LEU A 255 -6.32 11.69 10.01
CA LEU A 255 -5.20 11.67 9.07
C LEU A 255 -5.68 11.32 7.66
N ILE A 256 -5.45 12.25 6.71
CA ILE A 256 -5.84 12.12 5.31
C ILE A 256 -4.63 11.82 4.43
N LEU A 257 -4.73 10.78 3.59
CA LEU A 257 -3.64 10.34 2.71
C LEU A 257 -3.64 11.03 1.34
N ALA A 258 -2.47 11.10 0.71
CA ALA A 258 -2.29 11.61 -0.65
C ALA A 258 -2.50 10.51 -1.72
N GLY A 259 -3.42 10.71 -2.67
CA GLY A 259 -3.56 9.88 -3.88
C GLY A 259 -4.99 9.79 -4.45
N PHE A 260 -5.11 9.60 -5.77
CA PHE A 260 -6.37 9.68 -6.53
C PHE A 260 -7.34 8.48 -6.38
N PHE A 261 -6.96 7.44 -5.62
CA PHE A 261 -7.80 6.25 -5.34
C PHE A 261 -7.58 5.66 -3.93
N LYS A 262 -6.92 6.39 -3.03
CA LYS A 262 -6.55 5.88 -1.70
C LYS A 262 -7.39 6.53 -0.61
N TYR A 263 -8.66 6.17 -0.59
CA TYR A 263 -9.54 6.44 0.54
C TYR A 263 -9.46 5.20 1.44
N SER A 264 -8.44 5.13 2.31
CA SER A 264 -8.54 4.25 3.48
C SER A 264 -9.55 4.89 4.44
N PRO A 265 -10.29 4.14 5.28
CA PRO A 265 -10.99 4.74 6.41
C PRO A 265 -9.98 5.63 7.13
N ALA A 266 -10.28 6.92 7.20
CA ALA A 266 -9.34 7.90 7.73
C ALA A 266 -8.84 7.41 9.09
N PHE A 267 -7.53 7.42 9.30
CA PHE A 267 -7.00 7.06 10.60
C PHE A 267 -7.51 8.11 11.58
N ILE A 268 -8.31 7.67 12.55
CA ILE A 268 -8.88 8.55 13.58
C ILE A 268 -8.12 8.28 14.87
N CYS A 269 -7.46 9.31 15.37
CA CYS A 269 -6.79 9.31 16.66
C CYS A 269 -7.62 10.16 17.63
N GLN A 270 -8.34 9.53 18.55
CA GLN A 270 -9.07 10.26 19.60
C GLN A 270 -8.08 10.75 20.66
N LYS A 271 -8.17 12.04 21.06
CA LYS A 271 -7.19 12.65 21.97
C LYS A 271 -7.17 11.97 23.34
N ASP A 272 -8.34 11.58 23.84
CA ASP A 272 -8.50 10.88 25.13
C ASP A 272 -7.92 9.46 25.17
N LEU A 273 -7.59 8.89 24.01
CA LEU A 273 -7.03 7.54 23.91
C LEU A 273 -5.50 7.56 23.80
N LEU A 274 -4.86 8.70 24.00
CA LEU A 274 -3.42 8.81 24.01
C LEU A 274 -2.85 8.11 25.26
N SER A 275 -2.11 7.03 25.03
CA SER A 275 -1.52 6.18 26.07
C SER A 275 -0.01 6.37 26.22
N GLN A 276 0.68 6.74 25.14
CA GLN A 276 2.11 7.05 25.13
C GLN A 276 2.40 8.28 24.26
N GLY A 277 3.38 9.09 24.67
CA GLY A 277 3.73 10.37 24.04
C GLY A 277 2.86 11.54 24.51
N SER A 278 3.06 12.71 23.91
CA SER A 278 2.21 13.89 24.16
C SER A 278 1.47 14.37 22.89
N LEU A 279 0.37 15.10 23.07
CA LEU A 279 -0.32 15.74 21.95
C LEU A 279 0.58 16.76 21.26
N ASP A 280 1.43 17.47 22.01
CA ASP A 280 2.37 18.45 21.45
C ASP A 280 3.43 17.79 20.56
N GLU A 281 3.93 16.61 20.95
CA GLU A 281 4.83 15.79 20.12
C GLU A 281 4.13 15.33 18.83
N PHE A 282 2.87 14.91 18.92
CA PHE A 282 2.07 14.53 17.76
C PHE A 282 1.84 15.72 16.83
N GLU A 283 1.50 16.89 17.37
CA GLU A 283 1.29 18.09 16.58
C GLU A 283 2.59 18.59 15.94
N ALA A 284 3.71 18.45 16.63
CA ALA A 284 5.04 18.75 16.09
C ALA A 284 5.38 17.84 14.89
N LEU A 285 5.04 16.55 14.95
CA LEU A 285 5.26 15.59 13.84
C LEU A 285 4.49 15.97 12.56
N PHE A 286 3.32 16.60 12.70
CA PHE A 286 2.48 17.02 11.57
C PHE A 286 2.44 18.54 11.37
N LYS A 287 3.40 19.28 11.95
CA LYS A 287 3.47 20.74 11.84
C LYS A 287 3.45 21.19 10.37
N GLY A 288 2.56 22.14 10.06
CA GLY A 288 2.33 22.63 8.70
C GLY A 288 1.41 21.77 7.83
N LYS A 289 1.02 20.57 8.30
CA LYS A 289 -0.01 19.72 7.68
C LYS A 289 -1.33 19.70 8.45
N ILE A 290 -1.38 20.24 9.66
CA ILE A 290 -2.59 20.30 10.48
C ILE A 290 -3.50 21.43 9.97
N LYS A 291 -4.78 21.10 9.78
CA LYS A 291 -5.86 22.03 9.48
C LYS A 291 -6.90 21.94 10.59
N LYS A 292 -7.04 23.02 11.37
CA LYS A 292 -8.15 23.18 12.31
C LYS A 292 -9.42 23.44 11.51
N MET A 293 -10.52 22.78 11.91
CA MET A 293 -11.84 22.99 11.30
C MET A 293 -12.80 23.66 12.26
#